data_AF-A0AAX3ZYV2-F1
#
_entry.id   AF-A0AAX3ZYV2-F1
#
_cell.length_a   1.000
_cell.length_b   1.000
_cell.length_c   1.000
_cell.angle_alpha   90.00
_cell.angle_beta   90.00
_cell.angle_gamma   90.00
#
_symmetry.space_group_name_H-M   'P 1'
#
loop_
_entity.id
_entity.type
_entity.pdbx_description
1 polymer ?
#
loop_
_entity_poly.entity_id
_entity_poly.type
_entity_poly.pdbx_seq_one_letter_code
_entity_poly.pdbx_strand_id
1 'polypeptide(L)'
;MYTQLALDLSNLAIDQPAPVQPPGGDKILKIVGIILWGLVIGAVVGVMIGGGVMWMDHANGHGATGGKGIKIVGGALVGVVVISSAAALVTFVL
;
A
#
# COMPACT_ATOMS: atom_id res chain seq x y z
N MET A 1 -34.11 36.50 10.96
CA MET A 1 -33.28 35.45 11.60
C MET A 1 -33.51 34.08 10.97
N TYR A 2 -34.76 33.65 10.72
CA TYR A 2 -35.06 32.40 9.99
C TYR A 2 -34.67 32.41 8.50
N THR A 3 -34.72 33.57 7.84
CA THR A 3 -34.32 33.72 6.43
C THR A 3 -32.80 33.58 6.20
N GLN A 4 -31.99 33.80 7.23
CA GLN A 4 -30.53 33.62 7.19
C GLN A 4 -30.16 32.13 7.31
N LEU A 5 -30.86 31.36 8.15
CA LEU A 5 -30.67 29.91 8.26
C LEU A 5 -31.04 29.16 6.98
N ALA A 6 -32.08 29.61 6.28
CA ALA A 6 -32.50 29.02 5.00
C ALA A 6 -31.48 29.29 3.88
N LEU A 7 -30.85 30.47 3.89
CA LEU A 7 -29.75 30.81 2.98
C LEU A 7 -28.49 29.99 3.28
N ASP A 8 -28.15 29.80 4.56
CA ASP A 8 -27.00 28.98 4.99
C ASP A 8 -27.19 27.49 4.61
N LEU A 9 -28.41 26.96 4.79
CA LEU A 9 -28.80 25.61 4.35
C LEU A 9 -28.80 25.47 2.82
N SER A 10 -29.18 26.52 2.08
CA SER A 10 -29.12 26.53 0.61
C SER A 10 -27.69 26.64 0.08
N ASN A 11 -26.79 27.32 0.81
CA ASN A 11 -25.37 27.39 0.48
C ASN A 11 -24.63 26.08 0.82
N LEU A 12 -25.11 25.30 1.79
CA LEU A 12 -24.67 23.92 2.03
C LEU A 12 -25.28 22.91 1.03
N ALA A 13 -26.39 23.28 0.38
CA ALA A 13 -27.02 22.54 -0.70
C ALA A 13 -26.59 23.03 -2.11
N ILE A 14 -25.46 23.74 -2.20
CA ILE A 14 -24.76 23.96 -3.47
C ILE A 14 -24.36 22.58 -3.97
N ASP A 15 -24.90 22.19 -5.12
CA ASP A 15 -24.52 21.01 -5.89
C ASP A 15 -22.99 20.98 -5.96
N GLN A 16 -22.38 20.18 -5.07
CA GLN A 16 -20.94 20.05 -5.01
C GLN A 16 -20.57 19.36 -6.31
N PRO A 17 -19.80 20.01 -7.22
CA PRO A 17 -19.38 19.35 -8.43
C PRO A 17 -18.77 18.01 -8.03
N ALA A 18 -19.38 16.92 -8.51
CA ALA A 18 -18.93 15.58 -8.18
C ALA A 18 -17.41 15.54 -8.39
N PRO A 19 -16.63 14.89 -7.52
CA PRO A 19 -15.18 14.76 -7.70
C PRO A 19 -14.89 14.20 -9.09
N VAL A 20 -14.64 15.10 -10.04
CA VAL A 20 -14.33 14.76 -11.42
C VAL A 20 -12.84 14.59 -11.43
N GLN A 21 -12.39 13.35 -11.62
CA GLN A 21 -10.97 13.07 -11.68
C GLN A 21 -10.31 14.00 -12.71
N PRO A 22 -9.19 14.66 -12.36
CA PRO A 22 -8.47 15.53 -13.29
C PRO A 22 -8.16 14.74 -14.57
N PRO A 23 -8.29 15.34 -15.76
CA PRO A 23 -7.96 14.67 -17.02
C PRO A 23 -6.55 14.06 -16.97
N GLY A 24 -6.46 12.72 -17.00
CA GLY A 24 -5.20 11.97 -16.88
C GLY A 24 -4.94 11.28 -15.53
N GLY A 25 -5.71 11.58 -14.48
CA GLY A 25 -5.62 10.93 -13.16
C GLY A 25 -5.82 9.42 -13.23
N ASP A 26 -6.80 8.97 -14.01
CA ASP A 26 -7.06 7.55 -14.30
C ASP A 26 -5.82 6.77 -14.77
N LYS A 27 -5.02 7.37 -15.65
CA LYS A 27 -3.83 6.71 -16.21
C LYS A 27 -2.74 6.57 -15.17
N ILE A 28 -2.56 7.61 -14.34
CA ILE A 28 -1.56 7.62 -13.26
C ILE A 28 -1.95 6.59 -12.20
N LEU A 29 -3.22 6.57 -11.79
CA LEU A 29 -3.75 5.62 -10.81
C LEU A 29 -3.64 4.18 -11.30
N LYS A 30 -3.89 3.92 -12.59
CA LYS A 30 -3.70 2.59 -13.19
C LYS A 30 -2.24 2.13 -13.15
N ILE A 31 -1.28 3.01 -13.41
CA ILE A 31 0.16 2.70 -13.34
C ILE A 31 0.56 2.42 -11.90
N VAL A 32 0.13 3.27 -10.95
CA VAL A 32 0.39 3.08 -9.52
C VAL A 32 -0.17 1.74 -9.03
N GLY A 33 -1.38 1.38 -9.46
CA GLY A 33 -2.00 0.09 -9.13
C GLY A 33 -1.14 -1.10 -9.60
N ILE A 34 -0.66 -1.07 -10.84
CA ILE A 34 0.23 -2.12 -11.38
C ILE A 34 1.54 -2.21 -10.58
N ILE A 35 2.12 -1.08 -10.22
CA ILE A 35 3.35 -1.03 -9.41
C ILE A 35 3.09 -1.64 -8.02
N LEU A 36 1.98 -1.30 -7.36
CA LEU A 36 1.60 -1.84 -6.06
C LEU A 36 1.49 -3.36 -6.09
N TRP A 37 0.84 -3.92 -7.11
CA TRP A 37 0.77 -5.36 -7.30
C TRP A 37 2.15 -5.99 -7.52
N GLY A 38 3.03 -5.35 -8.29
CA GLY A 38 4.41 -5.79 -8.48
C GLY A 38 5.19 -5.84 -7.16
N LEU A 39 5.03 -4.83 -6.31
CA LEU A 39 5.67 -4.77 -4.99
C LEU A 39 5.13 -5.84 -4.03
N VAL A 40 3.82 -6.10 -4.05
CA VAL A 40 3.20 -7.18 -3.25
C VAL A 40 3.74 -8.54 -3.66
N ILE A 41 3.81 -8.83 -4.96
CA ILE A 41 4.40 -10.08 -5.47
C ILE A 41 5.87 -10.18 -5.03
N GLY A 42 6.64 -9.09 -5.17
CA GLY A 42 8.03 -9.05 -4.72
C GLY A 42 8.20 -9.35 -3.23
N ALA A 43 7.32 -8.81 -2.38
CA ALA A 43 7.33 -9.08 -0.95
C ALA A 43 7.05 -10.56 -0.65
N VAL A 44 6.04 -11.16 -1.29
CA VAL A 44 5.72 -12.59 -1.12
C VAL A 44 6.88 -13.48 -1.54
N VAL A 45 7.49 -13.20 -2.69
CA VAL A 45 8.67 -13.94 -3.17
C VAL A 45 9.84 -13.78 -2.21
N GLY A 46 10.07 -12.57 -1.68
CA GLY A 46 11.12 -12.32 -0.68
C GLY A 46 10.93 -13.13 0.59
N VAL A 47 9.70 -13.23 1.11
CA VAL A 47 9.39 -14.05 2.28
C VAL A 47 9.58 -15.54 1.98
N MET A 48 9.12 -16.02 0.81
CA MET A 48 9.30 -17.41 0.38
C MET A 48 10.79 -17.81 0.31
N ILE A 49 11.62 -16.97 -0.31
CA ILE A 49 13.07 -17.20 -0.42
C ILE A 49 13.72 -17.15 0.97
N GLY A 50 13.37 -16.14 1.78
CA GLY A 50 13.90 -16.02 3.13
C GLY A 50 13.56 -17.23 4.01
N GLY A 51 12.32 -17.70 3.95
CA GLY A 51 11.87 -18.92 4.64
C GLY A 51 12.55 -20.19 4.11
N GLY A 52 12.72 -20.31 2.79
CA GLY A 52 13.45 -21.43 2.18
C GLY A 52 14.92 -21.48 2.60
N VAL A 53 15.58 -20.34 2.68
CA VAL A 53 16.97 -20.23 3.19
C VAL A 53 17.04 -20.60 4.67
N MET A 54 16.10 -20.16 5.50
CA MET A 54 16.03 -20.58 6.91
C MET A 54 15.86 -22.09 7.05
N TRP A 55 15.01 -22.70 6.22
CA TRP A 55 14.78 -24.14 6.23
C TRP A 55 16.02 -24.92 5.81
N MET A 56 16.74 -24.45 4.78
CA MET A 56 18.01 -25.03 4.33
C MET A 56 19.08 -24.94 5.42
N ASP A 57 19.21 -23.78 6.08
CA ASP A 57 20.15 -23.59 7.21
C ASP A 57 19.83 -24.53 8.38
N HIS A 58 18.54 -24.74 8.66
CA HIS A 58 18.07 -25.70 9.67
C HIS A 58 18.37 -27.16 9.27
N ALA A 59 18.08 -27.53 8.01
CA ALA A 59 18.29 -28.89 7.49
C ALA A 59 19.77 -29.29 7.45
N ASN A 60 20.68 -28.34 7.21
CA ASN A 60 22.12 -28.57 7.19
C ASN A 60 22.77 -28.60 8.59
N GLY A 61 21.98 -28.57 9.68
CA GLY A 61 22.49 -28.64 11.05
C GLY A 61 23.27 -27.40 11.50
N HIS A 62 23.29 -26.33 10.70
CA HIS A 62 24.03 -25.12 11.01
C HIS A 62 23.31 -24.22 12.02
N GLY A 63 22.08 -24.54 12.43
CA GLY A 63 21.24 -23.63 13.19
C GLY A 63 21.04 -22.29 12.44
N ALA A 64 20.31 -21.33 13.00
CA ALA A 64 20.12 -20.01 12.38
C ALA A 64 21.42 -19.14 12.32
N THR A 65 22.60 -19.76 12.38
CA THR A 65 23.91 -19.14 12.62
C THR A 65 24.33 -18.16 11.52
N GLY A 66 23.83 -18.33 10.29
CA GLY A 66 24.10 -17.40 9.19
C GLY A 66 23.23 -16.13 9.19
N GLY A 67 22.08 -16.13 9.89
CA GLY A 67 21.12 -15.03 9.96
C GLY A 67 20.57 -14.53 8.62
N LYS A 68 21.00 -15.10 7.48
CA LYS A 68 20.71 -14.59 6.13
C LYS A 68 19.23 -14.70 5.82
N GLY A 69 18.59 -15.83 6.15
CA GLY A 69 17.14 -16.00 6.01
C GLY A 69 16.35 -14.98 6.84
N ILE A 70 16.73 -14.75 8.11
CA ILE A 70 16.10 -13.75 9.00
C ILE A 70 16.24 -12.34 8.44
N LYS A 71 17.41 -11.99 7.90
CA LYS A 71 17.63 -10.67 7.29
C LYS A 71 16.78 -10.47 6.03
N ILE A 72 16.62 -11.51 5.21
CA ILE A 72 15.78 -11.46 4.00
C ILE A 72 14.30 -11.28 4.39
N VAL A 73 13.78 -12.11 5.30
CA VAL A 73 12.39 -11.99 5.77
C VAL A 73 12.17 -10.67 6.50
N GLY A 74 13.10 -10.25 7.37
CA GLY A 74 13.03 -8.97 8.06
C GLY A 74 13.01 -7.78 7.10
N GLY A 75 13.83 -7.81 6.05
CA GLY A 75 13.78 -6.80 4.99
C GLY A 75 12.46 -6.80 4.22
N ALA A 76 11.90 -7.98 3.93
CA ALA A 76 10.59 -8.11 3.29
C ALA A 76 9.47 -7.53 4.15
N LEU A 77 9.49 -7.75 5.48
CA LEU A 77 8.50 -7.20 6.40
C LEU A 77 8.55 -5.66 6.46
N VAL A 78 9.74 -5.07 6.50
CA VAL A 78 9.89 -3.61 6.41
C VAL A 78 9.34 -3.10 5.07
N GLY A 79 9.61 -3.81 3.97
CA GLY A 79 9.03 -3.51 2.66
C GLY A 79 7.51 -3.52 2.67
N VAL A 80 6.88 -4.50 3.31
CA VAL A 80 5.41 -4.60 3.44
C VAL A 80 4.82 -3.39 4.18
N VAL A 81 5.48 -2.90 5.22
CA VAL A 81 5.02 -1.70 5.94
C VAL A 81 5.00 -0.48 5.02
N VAL A 82 6.04 -0.31 4.20
CA VAL A 82 6.14 0.80 3.23
C VAL A 82 5.10 0.67 2.11
N ILE A 83 4.87 -0.55 1.62
CA ILE A 83 3.84 -0.80 0.60
C ILE A 83 2.44 -0.51 1.17
N SER A 84 2.19 -0.91 2.41
CA SER A 84 0.90 -0.71 3.08
C SER A 84 0.61 0.77 3.32
N SER A 85 1.61 1.56 3.70
CA SER A 85 1.45 3.01 3.85
C SER A 85 1.21 3.70 2.50
N ALA A 86 1.93 3.30 1.44
CA ALA A 86 1.70 3.81 0.09
C ALA A 86 0.29 3.47 -0.41
N ALA A 87 -0.20 2.25 -0.16
CA ALA A 87 -1.56 1.85 -0.52
C ALA A 87 -2.62 2.70 0.18
N ALA A 88 -2.47 2.94 1.49
CA ALA A 88 -3.37 3.79 2.25
C ALA A 88 -3.44 5.23 1.70
N LEU A 89 -2.29 5.79 1.28
CA LEU A 89 -2.24 7.12 0.66
C LEU A 89 -2.94 7.16 -0.69
N VAL A 90 -2.81 6.12 -1.52
CA VAL A 90 -3.50 6.03 -2.81
C VAL A 90 -5.02 5.96 -2.62
N THR A 91 -5.48 5.20 -1.63
CA THR A 91 -6.91 5.10 -1.29
C THR A 91 -7.46 6.39 -0.69
N PHE A 92 -6.64 7.17 0.02
CA PHE A 92 -7.05 8.47 0.55
C PHE A 92 -7.18 9.56 -0.53
N VAL A 93 -6.37 9.47 -1.60
CA VAL A 93 -6.39 10.41 -2.73
C VAL A 93 -7.53 10.12 -3.71
N LEU A 94 -8.04 8.89 -3.73
CA LEU A 94 -9.20 8.45 -4.51
C LEU A 94 -10.52 8.89 -3.88
#